data_AF-A0A959UV64-F1
#
_entry.id   AF-A0A959UV64-F1
#
_cell.length_a   1.000
_cell.length_b   1.000
_cell.length_c   1.000
_cell.angle_alpha   90.00
_cell.angle_beta   90.00
_cell.angle_gamma   90.00
#
_symmetry.space_group_name_H-M   'P 1'
#
loop_
_entity.id
_entity.type
_entity.pdbx_description
1 polymer ?
#
loop_
_entity_poly.entity_id
_entity_poly.type
_entity_poly.pdbx_seq_one_letter_code
_entity_poly.pdbx_strand_id
1 'polypeptide(L)'
;MTPPDTGGPSVFVRDGDQWVRLDVQDILYVEADDDQAHIATAQRRFTVNRTLKQVLEGLPQESLQRVHRSFAVNLRNVTAYSEG
;
A
#
# COMPACT_ATOMS: atom_id res chain seq x y z
N MET A 1 -12.98 18.07 23.62
CA MET A 1 -13.06 17.82 22.16
C MET A 1 -11.65 17.52 21.69
N THR A 2 -11.24 16.25 21.77
CA THR A 2 -10.03 15.78 21.09
C THR A 2 -10.35 15.80 19.59
N PRO A 3 -9.47 16.30 18.71
CA PRO A 3 -9.66 16.09 17.27
C PRO A 3 -9.84 14.59 17.04
N PRO A 4 -10.65 14.16 16.06
CA PRO A 4 -10.69 12.77 15.69
C PRO A 4 -9.27 12.41 15.27
N ASP A 5 -8.54 11.74 16.15
CA ASP A 5 -7.52 10.80 15.75
C ASP A 5 -8.30 9.76 14.96
N THR A 6 -8.53 10.05 13.68
CA THR A 6 -8.89 9.03 12.69
C THR A 6 -7.63 8.20 12.52
N GLY A 7 -7.27 7.46 13.59
CA GLY A 7 -6.09 6.62 13.75
C GLY A 7 -6.24 5.35 12.95
N GLY A 8 -6.53 5.51 11.66
CA GLY A 8 -6.48 4.42 10.70
C GLY A 8 -5.04 3.94 10.57
N PRO A 9 -4.85 2.68 10.18
CA PRO A 9 -3.52 2.20 9.87
C PRO A 9 -2.92 3.05 8.76
N SER A 10 -1.68 3.51 8.97
CA SER A 10 -0.93 4.33 8.03
C SER A 10 0.54 3.88 8.01
N VAL A 11 1.17 3.97 6.86
CA VAL A 11 2.58 3.62 6.63
C VAL A 11 3.36 4.86 6.23
N PHE A 12 4.61 4.96 6.66
CA PHE A 12 5.52 6.00 6.20
C PHE A 12 6.41 5.46 5.09
N VAL A 13 6.40 6.13 3.95
CA VAL A 13 7.27 5.84 2.81
C VAL A 13 8.27 6.97 2.63
N ARG A 14 9.47 6.63 2.15
CA ARG A 14 10.48 7.63 1.84
C ARG A 14 10.36 8.00 0.36
N ASP A 15 10.05 9.26 0.09
CA ASP A 15 10.00 9.84 -1.25
C ASP A 15 11.14 10.85 -1.39
N GLY A 16 12.27 10.40 -1.96
CA GLY A 16 13.50 11.19 -1.98
C GLY A 16 14.02 11.48 -0.57
N ASP A 17 14.01 12.75 -0.17
CA ASP A 17 14.46 13.20 1.15
C ASP A 17 13.31 13.39 2.16
N GLN A 18 12.07 13.16 1.74
CA GLN A 18 10.90 13.37 2.59
C GLN A 18 10.26 12.05 3.02
N TRP A 19 9.74 12.03 4.24
CA TRP A 19 8.87 10.96 4.73
C TRP A 19 7.42 11.36 4.47
N VAL A 20 6.73 10.56 3.66
CA VAL A 20 5.33 10.76 3.31
C VAL A 20 4.51 9.73 4.09
N ARG A 21 3.53 10.23 4.85
CA ARG A 21 2.52 9.37 5.49
C ARG A 21 1.50 8.96 4.45
N LEU A 22 1.27 7.66 4.30
CA LEU A 22 0.24 7.08 3.45
C LEU A 22 -0.77 6.35 4.32
N ASP A 23 -2.02 6.76 4.25
CA ASP A 23 -3.11 6.02 4.84
C ASP A 23 -3.35 4.74 4.04
N VAL A 24 -3.53 3.63 4.76
CA VAL A 24 -3.68 2.31 4.13
C VAL A 24 -4.93 2.23 3.26
N GLN A 25 -5.93 3.06 3.54
CA GLN A 25 -7.16 3.17 2.76
C GLN A 25 -6.93 3.79 1.37
N ASP A 26 -5.93 4.68 1.24
CA ASP A 26 -5.53 5.32 -0.02
C ASP A 26 -4.63 4.43 -0.89
N ILE A 27 -4.09 3.34 -0.33
CA ILE A 27 -3.28 2.37 -1.07
C ILE A 27 -4.21 1.51 -1.92
N LEU A 28 -4.05 1.57 -3.24
CA LEU A 28 -4.82 0.77 -4.19
C LEU A 28 -4.18 -0.60 -4.37
N TYR A 29 -2.88 -0.64 -4.62
CA TYR A 29 -2.12 -1.87 -4.77
C TYR A 29 -0.63 -1.65 -4.48
N VAL A 30 0.07 -2.74 -4.21
CA VAL A 30 1.52 -2.81 -4.10
C VAL A 30 2.04 -3.79 -5.14
N GLU A 31 2.96 -3.33 -5.96
CA GLU A 31 3.68 -4.12 -6.96
C GLU A 31 5.11 -4.38 -6.48
N ALA A 32 5.66 -5.57 -6.72
CA ALA A 32 7.08 -5.86 -6.54
C ALA A 32 7.79 -5.80 -7.89
N ASP A 33 8.87 -5.03 -7.93
CA ASP A 33 9.79 -4.87 -9.04
C ASP A 33 11.21 -5.26 -8.58
N ASP A 34 11.66 -6.43 -9.01
CA ASP A 34 12.96 -7.02 -8.64
C ASP A 34 13.22 -7.11 -7.12
N ASP A 35 13.91 -6.13 -6.53
CA ASP A 35 14.16 -6.01 -5.07
C ASP A 35 13.39 -4.84 -4.40
N GLN A 36 12.68 -4.05 -5.20
CA GLN A 36 11.91 -2.89 -4.76
C GLN A 36 10.41 -3.17 -4.79
N ALA A 37 9.66 -2.44 -3.98
CA ALA A 37 8.21 -2.46 -4.03
C ALA A 37 7.70 -1.07 -4.37
N HIS A 38 6.61 -1.04 -5.10
CA HIS A 38 5.94 0.18 -5.46
C HIS A 38 4.54 0.20 -4.90
N ILE A 39 4.24 1.26 -4.15
CA ILE A 39 2.96 1.49 -3.51
C ILE A 39 2.21 2.47 -4.39
N ALA A 40 1.12 2.02 -4.99
CA ALA A 40 0.26 2.85 -5.83
C ALA A 40 -0.92 3.39 -5.01
N THR A 41 -1.07 4.71 -5.02
CA THR A 41 -2.26 5.40 -4.50
C THR A 41 -3.05 6.02 -5.67
N ALA A 42 -4.23 6.56 -5.38
CA ALA A 42 -5.03 7.27 -6.37
C ALA A 42 -4.33 8.51 -6.97
N GLN A 43 -3.39 9.09 -6.22
CA GLN A 43 -2.70 10.32 -6.61
C GLN A 43 -1.38 10.05 -7.33
N ARG A 44 -0.57 9.12 -6.83
CA ARG A 44 0.77 8.82 -7.36
C ARG A 44 1.29 7.46 -6.88
N ARG A 45 2.43 7.05 -7.43
CA ARG A 45 3.17 5.85 -7.03
C ARG A 45 4.41 6.22 -6.22
N PHE A 46 4.71 5.43 -5.20
CA PHE A 46 5.89 5.57 -4.34
C PHE A 46 6.76 4.32 -4.48
N THR A 47 8.06 4.49 -4.64
CA THR A 47 9.01 3.38 -4.69
C THR A 47 9.69 3.24 -3.35
N VAL A 48 9.65 2.05 -2.76
CA VAL A 48 10.30 1.74 -1.50
C VAL A 48 11.32 0.62 -1.73
N ASN A 49 12.49 0.75 -1.11
CA ASN A 49 13.54 -0.27 -1.14
C ASN A 49 13.23 -1.39 -0.14
N ARG A 50 12.09 -2.04 -0.34
CA ARG A 50 11.57 -3.15 0.47
C ARG A 50 10.88 -4.13 -0.46
N THR A 51 10.93 -5.41 -0.13
CA THR A 51 10.17 -6.42 -0.87
C THR A 51 8.67 -6.29 -0.60
N LEU A 52 7.84 -6.79 -1.52
CA LEU A 52 6.38 -6.85 -1.34
C LEU A 52 6.00 -7.48 0.01
N LYS A 53 6.68 -8.55 0.41
CA LYS A 53 6.45 -9.22 1.69
C LYS A 53 6.69 -8.27 2.88
N GLN A 54 7.82 -7.57 2.89
CA GLN A 54 8.19 -6.60 3.93
C GLN A 54 7.19 -5.44 4.02
N VAL A 55 6.66 -4.99 2.88
CA VAL A 55 5.61 -3.96 2.86
C VAL A 55 4.32 -4.51 3.48
N LEU A 56 3.90 -5.72 3.11
CA LEU A 56 2.69 -6.36 3.65
C LEU A 56 2.79 -6.67 5.16
N GLU A 57 3.96 -7.09 5.65
CA GLU A 57 4.20 -7.33 7.09
C GLU A 57 4.13 -6.04 7.93
N GLY A 58 4.43 -4.88 7.32
CA GLY A 58 4.30 -3.57 7.97
C GLY A 58 2.86 -3.00 7.93
N LEU A 59 1.94 -3.70 7.28
CA LEU A 59 0.55 -3.28 7.10
C LEU A 59 -0.36 -4.21 7.90
N PRO A 60 -1.57 -3.74 8.26
CA PRO A 60 -2.55 -4.61 8.91
C PRO A 60 -2.91 -5.74 7.96
N GLN A 61 -2.93 -6.96 8.48
CA GLN A 61 -3.03 -8.21 7.75
C GLN A 61 -4.27 -8.31 6.82
N GLU A 62 -5.30 -7.50 7.07
CA GLU A 62 -6.57 -7.48 6.33
C GLU A 62 -6.65 -6.38 5.26
N SER A 63 -5.60 -5.56 5.10
CA SER A 63 -5.68 -4.35 4.27
C SER A 63 -5.36 -4.58 2.80
N LEU A 64 -4.40 -5.47 2.53
CA LEU A 64 -3.95 -5.80 1.18
C LEU A 64 -3.87 -7.31 1.02
N GLN A 65 -4.56 -7.80 0.00
CA GLN A 65 -4.54 -9.22 -0.35
C GLN A 65 -3.53 -9.45 -1.46
N ARG A 66 -2.59 -10.39 -1.23
CA ARG A 66 -1.69 -10.84 -2.29
C ARG A 66 -2.47 -11.66 -3.32
N VAL A 67 -2.49 -11.21 -4.57
CA VAL A 67 -3.19 -11.85 -5.70
C VAL A 67 -2.22 -12.40 -6.75
N HIS A 68 -0.97 -11.93 -6.75
CA HIS A 68 0.10 -12.45 -7.61
C HIS A 68 1.43 -12.47 -6.83
N ARG A 69 2.44 -13.20 -7.33
CA ARG A 69 3.77 -13.21 -6.70
C ARG A 69 4.37 -11.80 -6.58
N SER A 70 4.03 -10.94 -7.53
CA SER A 70 4.49 -9.54 -7.59
C SER A 70 3.40 -8.53 -7.28
N PHE A 71 2.16 -8.92 -6.93
CA PHE A 71 1.09 -7.95 -6.65
C PHE A 71 0.29 -8.28 -5.41
N ALA A 72 -0.01 -7.24 -4.64
CA ALA A 72 -1.05 -7.24 -3.63
C ALA A 72 -2.00 -6.07 -3.86
N VAL A 73 -3.29 -6.30 -3.72
CA VAL A 73 -4.35 -5.32 -4.00
C VAL A 73 -5.18 -5.07 -2.76
N ASN A 74 -5.63 -3.85 -2.58
CA ASN A 74 -6.54 -3.50 -1.51
C ASN A 74 -7.96 -3.87 -1.94
N LEU A 75 -8.49 -4.96 -1.39
CA LEU A 75 -9.82 -5.48 -1.75
C LEU A 75 -10.95 -4.49 -1.48
N ARG A 76 -10.77 -3.53 -0.55
CA ARG A 76 -11.77 -2.49 -0.28
C ARG A 76 -11.93 -1.50 -1.42
N ASN A 77 -10.90 -1.36 -2.26
CA ASN A 77 -10.89 -0.46 -3.41
C ASN A 77 -11.21 -1.16 -4.74
N VAL A 78 -11.47 -2.48 -4.73
CA VAL A 78 -11.80 -3.24 -5.94
C VAL A 78 -13.28 -3.01 -6.29
N THR A 79 -13.56 -2.53 -7.50
CA THR A 79 -14.93 -2.25 -7.97
C THR A 79 -15.47 -3.31 -8.93
N ALA A 80 -14.60 -3.95 -9.71
CA ALA A 80 -14.93 -5.03 -10.63
C ALA A 80 -13.71 -5.95 -10.81
N TYR A 81 -13.96 -7.20 -11.14
CA TYR A 81 -12.96 -8.14 -11.63
C TYR A 81 -13.48 -8.77 -12.94
N SER A 82 -12.58 -9.23 -13.79
CA SER A 82 -12.93 -9.96 -15.01
C SER A 82 -12.14 -11.26 -15.03
N GLU A 83 -12.83 -12.36 -15.29
CA GLU A 83 -12.22 -13.66 -15.58
C GLU A 83 -12.01 -13.74 -17.09
N GLY A 84 -10.77 -14.02 -17.50
CA GLY A 84 -10.42 -14.32 -18.89
C GLY A 84 -10.52 -15.81 -19.17
#